data_AF-A0A9P0IAU2-F1
#
_entry.id   AF-A0A9P0IAU2-F1
#
_cell.length_a   1.000
_cell.length_b   1.000
_cell.length_c   1.000
_cell.angle_alpha   90.00
_cell.angle_beta   90.00
_cell.angle_gamma   90.00
#
_symmetry.space_group_name_H-M   'P 1'
#
loop_
_entity.id
_entity.type
_entity.pdbx_description
1 polymer ?
#
loop_
_entity_poly.entity_id
_entity_poly.type
_entity_poly.pdbx_seq_one_letter_code
_entity_poly.pdbx_strand_id
1 'polypeptide(L)'
;MKSSMCVLVFYLAVVITAEEWREVKIAQGTLRGRKNPEKDVFVFYNVPYATAPVGKNKFKTDKNNLSVVVYVHGGGFIVGFGNMMKPLHLLDKKDIILVTFNYRLGIHGFLCLGTEVAPGNAGMKDQVALLKWVHQNIASFGGNPDDVTLVGNSAGSASVDLLMLSKSAEGLFHRVVPESGGNLAAFTIASDPVENAKSFLRQLNYTDVDDICDVEEFYKTASLQLLTSDAFFERTDSTFLFSPCVERDTEGAFLTEAPLSILKKGNFKKLPLLYGFANMEGLFRIDFFDSWKNKMNEKFSDFLTPDLKFQSESEREQVSNKIKKFYFGEKPVGNESAIAFVNYFSDVLFTHPMLWAAKYYVEGGNSQVYLYEYSFVDEDSTLVPYTDIRGATHCAQTIAVVDIGDESKLSQKYQDMKKTMREIWYNFIKTGKPVPEGSSLPAWPAAGPDRSPYMKLNEKLELGGILLEERTQFWDDIYGKYYRDPAAPPASPKCQEKS
;
A
#
# COMPACT_ATOMS: atom_id res chain seq x y z
N MET A 1 76.43 -29.26 -6.48
CA MET A 1 74.96 -29.28 -6.38
C MET A 1 74.47 -27.85 -6.21
N LYS A 2 73.98 -27.22 -7.28
CA LYS A 2 73.36 -25.88 -7.23
C LYS A 2 71.85 -26.08 -7.26
N SER A 3 71.18 -25.56 -6.23
CA SER A 3 69.72 -25.58 -6.09
C SER A 3 69.11 -24.54 -7.02
N SER A 4 68.25 -24.96 -7.95
CA SER A 4 67.42 -24.06 -8.75
C SER A 4 66.02 -24.00 -8.14
N MET A 5 65.69 -22.84 -7.59
CA MET A 5 64.38 -22.49 -7.06
C MET A 5 63.49 -22.06 -8.23
N CYS A 6 62.46 -22.85 -8.54
CA CYS A 6 61.47 -22.53 -9.57
C CYS A 6 60.35 -21.69 -8.94
N VAL A 7 60.29 -20.40 -9.28
CA VAL A 7 59.22 -19.50 -8.86
C VAL A 7 58.08 -19.62 -9.87
N LEU A 8 56.95 -20.22 -9.47
CA LEU A 8 55.70 -20.12 -10.23
C LEU A 8 55.06 -18.76 -9.94
N VAL A 9 55.04 -17.89 -10.94
CA VAL A 9 54.26 -16.65 -10.92
C VAL A 9 52.87 -16.96 -11.47
N PHE A 10 51.85 -16.95 -10.60
CA PHE A 10 50.46 -16.95 -11.03
C PHE A 10 50.10 -15.55 -11.54
N TYR A 11 49.87 -15.42 -12.85
CA TYR A 11 49.19 -14.25 -13.40
C TYR A 11 47.71 -14.32 -13.02
N LEU A 12 47.32 -13.53 -12.01
CA LEU A 12 45.91 -13.26 -11.74
C LEU A 12 45.43 -12.29 -12.83
N ALA A 13 44.80 -12.79 -13.88
CA ALA A 13 44.09 -11.96 -14.83
C ALA A 13 42.82 -11.42 -14.15
N VAL A 14 42.91 -10.23 -13.57
CA VAL A 14 41.73 -9.46 -13.15
C VAL A 14 41.03 -9.04 -14.44
N VAL A 15 39.96 -9.74 -14.80
CA VAL A 15 39.02 -9.28 -15.82
C VAL A 15 38.29 -8.10 -15.20
N ILE A 16 38.80 -6.89 -15.41
CA ILE A 16 38.05 -5.66 -15.17
C ILE A 16 37.01 -5.60 -16.28
N THR A 17 35.81 -6.10 -16.03
CA THR A 17 34.68 -5.79 -16.91
C THR A 17 34.44 -4.28 -16.77
N ALA A 18 34.54 -3.56 -17.89
CA ALA A 18 34.25 -2.13 -17.89
C ALA A 18 32.77 -1.96 -17.49
N GLU A 19 32.51 -1.30 -16.36
CA GLU A 19 31.14 -0.98 -15.96
C GLU A 19 30.49 -0.13 -17.07
N GLU A 20 29.40 -0.63 -17.66
CA GLU A 20 28.63 0.11 -18.65
C GLU A 20 27.80 1.19 -17.94
N TRP A 21 27.88 2.43 -18.43
CA TRP A 21 27.17 3.57 -17.88
C TRP A 21 26.27 4.21 -18.93
N ARG A 22 25.17 4.81 -18.48
CA ARG A 22 24.28 5.64 -19.29
C ARG A 22 24.10 6.99 -18.64
N GLU A 23 24.34 8.05 -19.40
CA GLU A 23 24.02 9.41 -18.98
C GLU A 23 22.63 9.79 -19.50
N VAL A 24 21.81 10.38 -18.62
CA VAL A 24 20.49 10.89 -18.97
C VAL A 24 20.42 12.34 -18.51
N LYS A 25 20.10 13.24 -19.43
CA LYS A 25 19.86 14.65 -19.11
C LYS A 25 18.41 14.79 -18.68
N ILE A 26 18.22 15.16 -17.42
CA ILE A 26 16.93 15.58 -16.87
C ILE A 26 16.97 17.09 -16.62
N ALA A 27 15.84 17.65 -16.22
CA ALA A 27 15.76 19.09 -16.03
C ALA A 27 16.59 19.60 -14.82
N GLN A 28 16.90 18.73 -13.85
CA GLN A 28 17.76 19.00 -12.69
C GLN A 28 19.26 18.84 -12.99
N GLY A 29 19.64 18.40 -14.19
CA GLY A 29 21.04 18.16 -14.58
C GLY A 29 21.26 16.82 -15.26
N THR A 30 22.52 16.41 -15.38
CA THR A 30 22.88 15.11 -15.96
C THR A 30 22.96 14.07 -14.86
N LEU A 31 22.21 12.98 -15.02
CA LEU A 31 22.31 11.79 -14.19
C LEU A 31 23.16 10.75 -14.87
N ARG A 32 23.88 9.98 -14.06
CA ARG A 32 24.68 8.84 -14.52
C ARG A 32 24.15 7.56 -13.87
N GLY A 33 23.64 6.65 -14.68
CA GLY A 33 23.13 5.34 -14.26
C GLY A 33 24.08 4.23 -14.69
N ARG A 34 24.14 3.16 -13.91
CA ARG A 34 24.96 1.97 -14.19
C ARG A 34 24.11 0.85 -14.76
N LYS A 35 24.68 0.02 -15.61
CA LYS A 35 24.06 -1.24 -16.01
C LYS A 35 23.96 -2.18 -14.79
N ASN A 36 22.81 -2.81 -14.61
CA ASN A 36 22.64 -3.83 -13.59
C ASN A 36 23.46 -5.08 -14.00
N PRO A 37 24.23 -5.69 -13.07
CA PRO A 37 25.07 -6.84 -13.40
C PRO A 37 24.28 -8.13 -13.66
N GLU A 38 23.05 -8.24 -13.14
CA GLU A 38 22.19 -9.43 -13.21
C GLU A 38 21.10 -9.30 -14.28
N LYS A 39 20.78 -8.07 -14.70
CA LYS A 39 19.70 -7.77 -15.65
C LYS A 39 20.19 -6.77 -16.70
N ASP A 40 19.82 -6.94 -17.96
CA ASP A 40 20.19 -6.03 -19.06
C ASP A 40 19.36 -4.72 -19.04
N VAL A 41 19.44 -3.98 -17.93
CA VAL A 41 18.75 -2.71 -17.65
C VAL A 41 19.73 -1.71 -17.03
N PHE A 42 19.50 -0.41 -17.26
CA PHE A 42 20.23 0.68 -16.59
C PHE A 42 19.48 1.14 -15.35
N VAL A 43 20.19 1.29 -14.23
CA VAL A 43 19.63 1.73 -12.94
C VAL A 43 20.24 3.06 -12.53
N PHE A 44 19.37 3.99 -12.16
CA PHE A 44 19.71 5.32 -11.68
C PHE A 44 19.29 5.43 -10.21
N TYR A 45 20.22 5.79 -9.33
CA TYR A 45 19.97 5.95 -7.89
C TYR A 45 20.07 7.42 -7.48
N ASN A 46 19.43 7.77 -6.36
CA ASN A 46 19.50 9.10 -5.73
C ASN A 46 19.11 10.24 -6.68
N VAL A 47 18.12 10.00 -7.54
CA VAL A 47 17.55 11.01 -8.41
C VAL A 47 16.64 11.92 -7.58
N PRO A 48 16.99 13.20 -7.37
CA PRO A 48 16.13 14.09 -6.60
C PRO A 48 14.87 14.41 -7.40
N TYR A 49 13.70 14.15 -6.81
CA TYR A 49 12.42 14.37 -7.47
C TYR A 49 11.68 15.63 -6.95
N ALA A 50 12.21 16.30 -5.93
CA ALA A 50 11.62 17.48 -5.30
C ALA A 50 12.42 18.77 -5.59
N THR A 51 12.17 19.38 -6.76
CA THR A 51 12.24 20.82 -7.09
C THR A 51 11.87 21.00 -8.56
N ALA A 52 11.10 22.06 -8.88
CA ALA A 52 10.47 22.27 -10.20
C ALA A 52 11.46 22.81 -11.26
N PRO A 53 11.37 22.40 -12.55
CA PRO A 53 12.28 22.89 -13.58
C PRO A 53 11.68 23.93 -14.56
N VAL A 54 12.54 24.84 -15.04
CA VAL A 54 12.34 25.82 -16.13
C VAL A 54 13.28 25.53 -17.31
N GLY A 55 12.85 25.71 -18.57
CA GLY A 55 13.76 25.65 -19.74
C GLY A 55 13.17 25.24 -21.10
N LYS A 56 13.93 25.49 -22.18
CA LYS A 56 13.52 25.40 -23.60
C LYS A 56 13.51 23.99 -24.23
N ASN A 57 13.97 22.95 -23.51
CA ASN A 57 14.15 21.59 -24.07
C ASN A 57 13.18 20.54 -23.47
N LYS A 58 12.06 20.99 -22.89
CA LYS A 58 11.08 20.19 -22.11
C LYS A 58 10.43 18.99 -22.84
N PHE A 59 10.56 18.87 -24.17
CA PHE A 59 9.74 17.94 -24.98
C PHE A 59 10.48 17.18 -26.10
N LYS A 60 11.78 16.93 -26.01
CA LYS A 60 12.46 16.09 -27.03
C LYS A 60 12.56 14.64 -26.59
N THR A 61 11.75 13.77 -27.20
CA THR A 61 11.76 12.31 -27.05
C THR A 61 12.53 11.64 -28.18
N ASP A 62 13.44 10.71 -27.84
CA ASP A 62 13.93 9.70 -28.78
C ASP A 62 13.24 8.34 -28.50
N LYS A 63 12.34 8.00 -29.43
CA LYS A 63 11.99 6.68 -29.99
C LYS A 63 11.37 5.53 -29.17
N ASN A 64 11.38 5.45 -27.84
CA ASN A 64 10.97 4.17 -27.19
C ASN A 64 9.58 4.12 -26.50
N ASN A 65 8.92 5.24 -26.16
CA ASN A 65 7.52 5.30 -25.67
C ASN A 65 7.08 4.17 -24.71
N LEU A 66 7.94 3.81 -23.75
CA LEU A 66 7.75 2.64 -22.88
C LEU A 66 6.68 2.87 -21.80
N SER A 67 5.95 1.82 -21.41
CA SER A 67 5.00 1.92 -20.29
C SER A 67 5.75 2.17 -18.98
N VAL A 68 5.22 3.02 -18.12
CA VAL A 68 5.88 3.39 -16.85
C VAL A 68 5.12 2.76 -15.68
N VAL A 69 5.83 2.04 -14.82
CA VAL A 69 5.31 1.52 -13.56
C VAL A 69 5.92 2.34 -12.43
N VAL A 70 5.09 2.95 -11.61
CA VAL A 70 5.52 3.62 -10.37
C VAL A 70 5.09 2.75 -9.20
N TYR A 71 6.06 2.23 -8.45
CA TYR A 71 5.81 1.34 -7.32
C TYR A 71 5.89 2.12 -6.00
N VAL A 72 4.77 2.18 -5.28
CA VAL A 72 4.67 2.76 -3.94
C VAL A 72 4.80 1.64 -2.91
N HIS A 73 5.86 1.69 -2.09
CA HIS A 73 6.10 0.65 -1.10
C HIS A 73 5.09 0.68 0.05
N GLY A 74 4.82 -0.48 0.65
CA GLY A 74 4.03 -0.61 1.89
C GLY A 74 4.84 -0.33 3.17
N GLY A 75 4.30 -0.80 4.31
CA GLY A 75 4.93 -0.65 5.63
C GLY A 75 4.14 0.19 6.63
N GLY A 76 2.80 0.17 6.52
CA GLY A 76 1.91 0.84 7.47
C GLY A 76 2.07 2.36 7.55
N PHE A 77 2.64 2.99 6.52
CA PHE A 77 3.08 4.40 6.51
C PHE A 77 4.19 4.74 7.51
N ILE A 78 4.76 3.76 8.21
CA ILE A 78 5.72 3.95 9.32
C ILE A 78 7.12 3.44 8.96
N VAL A 79 7.19 2.33 8.22
CA VAL A 79 8.45 1.70 7.79
C VAL A 79 8.47 1.48 6.28
N GLY A 80 9.63 1.09 5.75
CA GLY A 80 9.82 0.74 4.34
C GLY A 80 10.76 1.69 3.61
N PHE A 81 11.05 1.34 2.36
CA PHE A 81 11.91 2.12 1.46
C PHE A 81 11.66 1.70 0.01
N GLY A 82 11.98 2.56 -0.95
CA GLY A 82 11.63 2.36 -2.36
C GLY A 82 12.19 1.08 -2.98
N ASN A 83 13.36 0.62 -2.55
CA ASN A 83 13.98 -0.59 -3.09
C ASN A 83 13.58 -1.88 -2.35
N MET A 84 12.59 -1.81 -1.45
CA MET A 84 12.11 -2.95 -0.66
C MET A 84 11.44 -4.01 -1.55
N MET A 85 10.70 -3.58 -2.58
CA MET A 85 9.98 -4.45 -3.50
C MET A 85 10.37 -4.11 -4.94
N LYS A 86 10.91 -5.08 -5.68
CA LYS A 86 11.42 -4.88 -7.04
C LYS A 86 10.93 -6.00 -7.96
N PRO A 87 9.91 -5.75 -8.81
CA PRO A 87 9.48 -6.71 -9.83
C PRO A 87 10.32 -6.57 -11.11
N LEU A 88 11.62 -6.84 -11.02
CA LEU A 88 12.55 -6.72 -12.15
C LEU A 88 12.25 -7.70 -13.30
N HIS A 89 11.66 -8.87 -13.05
CA HIS A 89 11.22 -9.78 -14.12
C HIS A 89 10.15 -9.17 -15.04
N LEU A 90 9.40 -8.16 -14.58
CA LEU A 90 8.50 -7.41 -15.48
C LEU A 90 9.26 -6.62 -16.56
N LEU A 91 10.56 -6.37 -16.35
CA LEU A 91 11.40 -5.60 -17.26
C LEU A 91 12.09 -6.47 -18.33
N ASP A 92 11.95 -7.81 -18.27
CA ASP A 92 12.67 -8.72 -19.16
C ASP A 92 12.31 -8.52 -20.65
N LYS A 93 11.08 -8.05 -20.93
CA LYS A 93 10.62 -7.68 -22.28
C LYS A 93 11.15 -6.32 -22.78
N LYS A 94 11.83 -5.57 -21.91
CA LYS A 94 12.49 -4.27 -22.20
C LYS A 94 11.55 -3.18 -22.73
N ASP A 95 10.27 -3.27 -22.40
CA ASP A 95 9.24 -2.35 -22.86
C ASP A 95 8.49 -1.62 -21.72
N ILE A 96 9.03 -1.73 -20.51
CA ILE A 96 8.54 -1.12 -19.27
C ILE A 96 9.68 -0.38 -18.57
N ILE A 97 9.39 0.78 -17.97
CA ILE A 97 10.26 1.46 -17.00
C ILE A 97 9.65 1.30 -15.61
N LEU A 98 10.45 0.82 -14.65
CA LEU A 98 10.09 0.80 -13.23
C LEU A 98 10.70 2.01 -12.51
N VAL A 99 9.84 2.74 -11.79
CA VAL A 99 10.21 3.83 -10.89
C VAL A 99 9.88 3.41 -9.46
N THR A 100 10.90 3.32 -8.62
CA THR A 100 10.77 3.17 -7.16
C THR A 100 11.27 4.42 -6.46
N PHE A 101 10.75 4.71 -5.27
CA PHE A 101 11.05 5.95 -4.55
C PHE A 101 10.77 5.84 -3.06
N ASN A 102 11.28 6.80 -2.29
CA ASN A 102 10.97 6.96 -0.87
C ASN A 102 10.00 8.13 -0.70
N TYR A 103 9.11 8.05 0.27
CA TYR A 103 8.29 9.14 0.78
C TYR A 103 8.46 9.24 2.30
N ARG A 104 8.14 10.38 2.92
CA ARG A 104 8.25 10.51 4.40
C ARG A 104 7.29 9.56 5.11
N LEU A 105 7.76 8.98 6.22
CA LEU A 105 7.07 7.97 7.02
C LEU A 105 6.80 8.45 8.45
N GLY A 106 5.90 7.75 9.14
CA GLY A 106 5.52 7.98 10.53
C GLY A 106 5.09 9.42 10.78
N ILE A 107 5.48 9.95 11.92
CA ILE A 107 5.14 11.32 12.34
C ILE A 107 5.62 12.36 11.32
N HIS A 108 6.80 12.19 10.75
CA HIS A 108 7.36 13.12 9.76
C HIS A 108 6.57 13.17 8.45
N GLY A 109 5.89 12.07 8.09
CA GLY A 109 5.06 11.99 6.90
C GLY A 109 3.60 12.37 7.15
N PHE A 110 3.10 12.13 8.36
CA PHE A 110 1.65 12.03 8.58
C PHE A 110 1.15 12.74 9.84
N LEU A 111 1.98 13.54 10.52
CA LEU A 111 1.49 14.47 11.53
C LEU A 111 0.49 15.45 10.89
N CYS A 112 -0.71 15.51 11.46
CA CYS A 112 -1.82 16.28 10.93
C CYS A 112 -2.55 17.00 12.06
N LEU A 113 -2.09 18.23 12.35
CA LEU A 113 -2.66 19.10 13.39
C LEU A 113 -3.61 20.15 12.78
N GLY A 114 -3.60 20.30 11.45
CA GLY A 114 -4.30 21.34 10.72
C GLY A 114 -3.71 22.73 10.91
N THR A 115 -2.54 22.84 11.53
CA THR A 115 -1.80 24.11 11.61
C THR A 115 -1.07 24.39 10.30
N GLU A 116 -0.51 25.59 10.16
CA GLU A 116 0.28 25.95 8.97
C GLU A 116 1.57 25.10 8.87
N VAL A 117 2.16 24.74 10.01
CA VAL A 117 3.40 23.95 10.07
C VAL A 117 3.12 22.45 9.86
N ALA A 118 2.02 21.93 10.39
CA ALA A 118 1.63 20.53 10.28
C ALA A 118 0.22 20.37 9.67
N PRO A 119 0.02 20.78 8.41
CA PRO A 119 -1.29 20.70 7.76
C PRO A 119 -1.74 19.26 7.49
N GLY A 120 -0.80 18.30 7.45
CA GLY A 120 -1.06 16.90 7.17
C GLY A 120 -0.43 16.41 5.86
N ASN A 121 -0.48 15.09 5.67
CA ASN A 121 -0.23 14.40 4.39
C ASN A 121 1.12 14.71 3.71
N ALA A 122 2.16 15.06 4.46
CA ALA A 122 3.50 15.30 3.94
C ALA A 122 4.01 14.12 3.09
N GLY A 123 3.83 12.88 3.56
CA GLY A 123 4.19 11.67 2.83
C GLY A 123 3.38 11.49 1.53
N MET A 124 2.08 11.78 1.54
CA MET A 124 1.26 11.74 0.31
C MET A 124 1.67 12.83 -0.68
N LYS A 125 1.99 14.03 -0.19
CA LYS A 125 2.49 15.15 -1.00
C LYS A 125 3.85 14.82 -1.64
N ASP A 126 4.71 14.05 -0.97
CA ASP A 126 5.94 13.53 -1.56
C ASP A 126 5.65 12.58 -2.73
N GLN A 127 4.65 11.71 -2.60
CA GLN A 127 4.21 10.82 -3.68
C GLN A 127 3.67 11.63 -4.88
N VAL A 128 2.85 12.66 -4.64
CA VAL A 128 2.38 13.57 -5.70
C VAL A 128 3.54 14.31 -6.38
N ALA A 129 4.53 14.76 -5.60
CA ALA A 129 5.72 15.40 -6.14
C ALA A 129 6.52 14.46 -7.05
N LEU A 130 6.68 13.19 -6.66
CA LEU A 130 7.27 12.17 -7.53
C LEU A 130 6.45 11.98 -8.81
N LEU A 131 5.13 11.86 -8.74
CA LEU A 131 4.30 11.67 -9.93
C LEU A 131 4.42 12.85 -10.90
N LYS A 132 4.47 14.09 -10.38
CA LYS A 132 4.78 15.28 -11.18
C LYS A 132 6.17 15.20 -11.80
N TRP A 133 7.17 14.68 -11.07
CA TRP A 133 8.50 14.45 -11.60
C TRP A 133 8.51 13.41 -12.73
N VAL A 134 7.81 12.29 -12.56
CA VAL A 134 7.66 11.24 -13.58
C VAL A 134 7.06 11.85 -14.85
N HIS A 135 5.92 12.52 -14.71
CA HIS A 135 5.25 13.19 -15.84
C HIS A 135 6.17 14.19 -16.56
N GLN A 136 7.05 14.89 -15.84
CA GLN A 136 7.93 15.89 -16.44
C GLN A 136 9.24 15.33 -17.03
N ASN A 137 9.73 14.18 -16.54
CA ASN A 137 11.10 13.75 -16.81
C ASN A 137 11.21 12.35 -17.43
N ILE A 138 10.20 11.49 -17.28
CA ILE A 138 10.33 10.06 -17.64
C ILE A 138 10.56 9.84 -19.14
N ALA A 139 10.09 10.77 -19.97
CA ALA A 139 10.37 10.85 -21.40
C ALA A 139 11.88 10.84 -21.72
N SER A 140 12.70 11.46 -20.88
CA SER A 140 14.17 11.49 -21.05
C SER A 140 14.83 10.12 -20.80
N PHE A 141 14.13 9.22 -20.11
CA PHE A 141 14.53 7.83 -19.86
C PHE A 141 13.93 6.87 -20.90
N GLY A 142 13.10 7.37 -21.83
CA GLY A 142 12.39 6.59 -22.85
C GLY A 142 10.98 6.15 -22.47
N GLY A 143 10.47 6.58 -21.30
CA GLY A 143 9.13 6.26 -20.83
C GLY A 143 8.07 7.19 -21.40
N ASN A 144 6.83 6.73 -21.42
CA ASN A 144 5.67 7.51 -21.83
C ASN A 144 4.97 8.10 -20.60
N PRO A 145 4.97 9.44 -20.41
CA PRO A 145 4.25 10.07 -19.29
C PRO A 145 2.73 9.88 -19.38
N ASP A 146 2.19 9.57 -20.56
CA ASP A 146 0.77 9.30 -20.81
C ASP A 146 0.41 7.81 -20.67
N ASP A 147 1.34 6.97 -20.20
CA ASP A 147 1.14 5.52 -19.99
C ASP A 147 1.77 5.07 -18.67
N VAL A 148 1.26 5.65 -17.57
CA VAL A 148 1.76 5.41 -16.21
C VAL A 148 0.78 4.53 -15.42
N THR A 149 1.27 3.42 -14.88
CA THR A 149 0.57 2.52 -13.98
C THR A 149 1.10 2.68 -12.55
N LEU A 150 0.22 3.01 -11.60
CA LEU A 150 0.56 2.99 -10.19
C LEU A 150 0.35 1.60 -9.63
N VAL A 151 1.27 1.17 -8.79
CA VAL A 151 1.22 -0.12 -8.11
C VAL A 151 1.60 0.13 -6.66
N GLY A 152 0.91 -0.51 -5.72
CA GLY A 152 1.35 -0.50 -4.34
C GLY A 152 0.80 -1.68 -3.56
N ASN A 153 1.53 -2.08 -2.53
CA ASN A 153 1.14 -3.17 -1.64
C ASN A 153 0.90 -2.65 -0.21
N SER A 154 -0.07 -3.20 0.52
CA SER A 154 -0.37 -2.81 1.90
C SER A 154 -0.64 -1.29 2.03
N ALA A 155 0.08 -0.57 2.88
CA ALA A 155 0.01 0.91 2.94
C ALA A 155 0.34 1.61 1.60
N GLY A 156 1.13 0.98 0.73
CA GLY A 156 1.36 1.45 -0.65
C GLY A 156 0.12 1.26 -1.52
N SER A 157 -0.64 0.18 -1.31
CA SER A 157 -1.95 -0.04 -1.94
C SER A 157 -2.94 1.04 -1.51
N ALA A 158 -3.04 1.26 -0.19
CA ALA A 158 -3.83 2.34 0.39
C ALA A 158 -3.43 3.70 -0.19
N SER A 159 -2.13 3.94 -0.39
CA SER A 159 -1.61 5.16 -1.00
C SER A 159 -2.08 5.35 -2.44
N VAL A 160 -1.92 4.34 -3.30
CA VAL A 160 -2.32 4.45 -4.71
C VAL A 160 -3.85 4.51 -4.86
N ASP A 161 -4.59 3.88 -3.95
CA ASP A 161 -6.05 3.97 -3.88
C ASP A 161 -6.52 5.38 -3.44
N LEU A 162 -5.80 6.03 -2.52
CA LEU A 162 -6.05 7.43 -2.15
C LEU A 162 -5.64 8.44 -3.24
N LEU A 163 -4.56 8.17 -3.98
CA LEU A 163 -4.12 9.01 -5.09
C LEU A 163 -5.19 9.14 -6.17
N MET A 164 -6.06 8.14 -6.35
CA MET A 164 -7.22 8.21 -7.27
C MET A 164 -8.28 9.22 -6.84
N LEU A 165 -8.35 9.52 -5.54
CA LEU A 165 -9.33 10.45 -4.97
C LEU A 165 -8.78 11.87 -4.82
N SER A 166 -7.46 12.05 -4.87
CA SER A 166 -6.81 13.35 -4.72
C SER A 166 -6.86 14.17 -6.01
N LYS A 167 -7.38 15.39 -5.92
CA LYS A 167 -7.31 16.37 -7.03
C LYS A 167 -5.89 16.76 -7.39
N SER A 168 -4.95 16.70 -6.44
CA SER A 168 -3.55 17.06 -6.67
C SER A 168 -2.78 16.06 -7.55
N ALA A 169 -3.33 14.83 -7.71
CA ALA A 169 -2.75 13.75 -8.50
C ALA A 169 -3.51 13.49 -9.82
N GLU A 170 -4.59 14.22 -10.08
CA GLU A 170 -5.45 14.02 -11.25
C GLU A 170 -4.65 14.16 -12.55
N GLY A 171 -4.73 13.15 -13.42
CA GLY A 171 -4.06 13.14 -14.73
C GLY A 171 -2.57 12.76 -14.70
N LEU A 172 -2.00 12.41 -13.54
CA LEU A 172 -0.59 11.98 -13.47
C LEU A 172 -0.37 10.47 -13.71
N PHE A 173 -1.46 9.70 -13.79
CA PHE A 173 -1.42 8.26 -14.01
C PHE A 173 -2.71 7.76 -14.67
N HIS A 174 -2.66 6.53 -15.18
CA HIS A 174 -3.61 6.01 -16.17
C HIS A 174 -4.18 4.64 -15.79
N ARG A 175 -3.53 3.91 -14.88
CA ARG A 175 -3.97 2.60 -14.36
C ARG A 175 -3.49 2.43 -12.93
N VAL A 176 -4.19 1.62 -12.13
CA VAL A 176 -3.84 1.39 -10.72
C VAL A 176 -3.95 -0.08 -10.36
N VAL A 177 -2.97 -0.58 -9.59
CA VAL A 177 -2.94 -1.92 -9.00
C VAL A 177 -2.81 -1.81 -7.47
N PRO A 178 -3.92 -1.66 -6.73
CA PRO A 178 -3.92 -1.72 -5.27
C PRO A 178 -3.95 -3.17 -4.78
N GLU A 179 -2.88 -3.60 -4.11
CA GLU A 179 -2.71 -4.93 -3.52
C GLU A 179 -2.82 -4.92 -1.98
N SER A 180 -3.86 -5.53 -1.43
CA SER A 180 -4.05 -5.70 0.02
C SER A 180 -4.06 -4.38 0.82
N GLY A 181 -4.76 -3.35 0.34
CA GLY A 181 -5.01 -2.13 1.13
C GLY A 181 -5.96 -1.17 0.44
N GLY A 182 -7.06 -0.82 1.12
CA GLY A 182 -8.11 0.05 0.57
C GLY A 182 -8.14 1.45 1.18
N ASN A 183 -8.63 2.43 0.42
CA ASN A 183 -8.78 3.82 0.87
C ASN A 183 -9.84 4.05 1.97
N LEU A 184 -10.68 3.05 2.24
CA LEU A 184 -11.69 3.06 3.33
C LEU A 184 -11.25 2.30 4.59
N ALA A 185 -10.02 1.76 4.63
CA ALA A 185 -9.57 1.03 5.81
C ALA A 185 -9.26 1.97 6.99
N ALA A 186 -9.54 1.52 8.21
CA ALA A 186 -9.26 2.28 9.43
C ALA A 186 -7.77 2.65 9.61
N PHE A 187 -6.86 1.86 9.04
CA PHE A 187 -5.43 2.15 9.05
C PHE A 187 -5.00 3.18 7.97
N THR A 188 -5.83 3.39 6.94
CA THR A 188 -5.50 4.22 5.77
C THR A 188 -5.73 5.69 6.02
N ILE A 189 -6.81 6.06 6.73
CA ILE A 189 -7.08 7.45 7.10
C ILE A 189 -7.33 7.56 8.60
N ALA A 190 -6.58 8.45 9.26
CA ALA A 190 -6.80 8.82 10.64
C ALA A 190 -8.18 9.47 10.81
N SER A 191 -9.05 8.83 11.58
CA SER A 191 -10.38 9.36 11.91
C SER A 191 -10.31 10.62 12.78
N ASP A 192 -9.31 10.69 13.66
CA ASP A 192 -9.04 11.83 14.55
C ASP A 192 -7.52 12.07 14.69
N PRO A 193 -6.88 12.69 13.69
CA PRO A 193 -5.43 12.82 13.66
C PRO A 193 -4.87 13.70 14.79
N VAL A 194 -5.66 14.67 15.27
CA VAL A 194 -5.25 15.54 16.40
C VAL A 194 -5.24 14.75 17.69
N GLU A 195 -6.29 13.97 17.96
CA GLU A 195 -6.33 13.13 19.16
C GLU A 195 -5.27 12.02 19.11
N ASN A 196 -4.97 11.47 17.93
CA ASN A 196 -3.85 10.54 17.76
C ASN A 196 -2.50 11.17 18.20
N ALA A 197 -2.25 12.40 17.77
CA ALA A 197 -1.05 13.15 18.17
C ALA A 197 -1.03 13.40 19.69
N LYS A 198 -2.14 13.88 20.27
CA LYS A 198 -2.24 14.07 21.72
C LYS A 198 -2.05 12.76 22.50
N SER A 199 -2.64 11.67 22.03
CA SER A 199 -2.50 10.35 22.66
C SER A 199 -1.06 9.85 22.66
N PHE A 200 -0.30 10.08 21.59
CA PHE A 200 1.12 9.76 21.55
C PHE A 200 1.90 10.52 22.64
N LEU A 201 1.63 11.81 22.80
CA LEU A 201 2.26 12.63 23.85
C LEU A 201 1.91 12.13 25.26
N ARG A 202 0.66 11.73 25.49
CA ARG A 202 0.24 11.13 26.77
C ARG A 202 0.97 9.81 27.07
N GLN A 203 1.25 9.00 26.06
CA GLN A 203 2.07 7.77 26.22
C GLN A 203 3.52 8.07 26.62
N LEU A 204 4.01 9.27 26.29
CA LEU A 204 5.33 9.77 26.70
C LEU A 204 5.29 10.53 28.03
N ASN A 205 4.17 10.47 28.77
CA ASN A 205 3.92 11.19 30.02
C ASN A 205 3.92 12.73 29.89
N TYR A 206 3.66 13.25 28.69
CA TYR A 206 3.40 14.67 28.51
C TYR A 206 1.94 14.97 28.82
N THR A 207 1.68 15.95 29.70
CA THR A 207 0.35 16.20 30.26
C THR A 207 -0.33 17.43 29.68
N ASP A 208 0.43 18.39 29.14
CA ASP A 208 -0.11 19.62 28.56
C ASP A 208 -0.40 19.48 27.07
N VAL A 209 -1.41 18.67 26.74
CA VAL A 209 -1.78 18.35 25.35
C VAL A 209 -3.04 19.07 24.88
N ASP A 210 -3.56 20.00 25.69
CA ASP A 210 -4.81 20.70 25.37
C ASP A 210 -4.56 21.85 24.38
N ASP A 211 -3.46 22.60 24.56
CA ASP A 211 -3.01 23.62 23.61
C ASP A 211 -2.34 22.98 22.39
N ILE A 212 -2.93 23.18 21.21
CA ILE A 212 -2.40 22.67 19.94
C ILE A 212 -1.03 23.27 19.59
N CYS A 213 -0.72 24.47 20.07
CA CYS A 213 0.56 25.12 19.82
C CYS A 213 1.68 24.47 20.64
N ASP A 214 1.39 23.98 21.85
CA ASP A 214 2.37 23.22 22.65
C ASP A 214 2.58 21.81 22.07
N VAL A 215 1.50 21.20 21.55
CA VAL A 215 1.60 19.95 20.77
C VAL A 215 2.48 20.14 19.53
N GLU A 216 2.26 21.20 18.75
CA GLU A 216 3.08 21.52 17.57
C GLU A 216 4.56 21.74 17.93
N GLU A 217 4.83 22.53 18.96
CA GLU A 217 6.20 22.86 19.37
C GLU A 217 6.96 21.62 19.87
N PHE A 218 6.29 20.70 20.55
CA PHE A 218 6.87 19.41 20.90
C PHE A 218 7.32 18.65 19.63
N TYR A 219 6.44 18.52 18.63
CA TYR A 219 6.76 17.74 17.44
C TYR A 219 7.85 18.39 16.57
N LYS A 220 8.00 19.71 16.62
CA LYS A 220 9.10 20.43 15.95
C LYS A 220 10.46 20.20 16.62
N THR A 221 10.47 20.05 17.95
CA THR A 221 11.70 20.02 18.74
C THR A 221 12.11 18.61 19.19
N ALA A 222 11.19 17.64 19.13
CA ALA A 222 11.42 16.26 19.53
C ALA A 222 12.53 15.58 18.72
N SER A 223 13.29 14.70 19.39
CA SER A 223 14.34 13.94 18.73
C SER A 223 13.77 12.91 17.76
N LEU A 224 14.52 12.59 16.70
CA LEU A 224 14.13 11.55 15.74
C LEU A 224 13.85 10.21 16.44
N GLN A 225 14.65 9.85 17.45
CA GLN A 225 14.45 8.62 18.23
C GLN A 225 13.05 8.58 18.84
N LEU A 226 12.62 9.68 19.47
CA LEU A 226 11.31 9.81 20.08
C LEU A 226 10.19 9.75 19.04
N LEU A 227 10.37 10.45 17.92
CA LEU A 227 9.39 10.47 16.83
C LEU A 227 9.24 9.12 16.10
N THR A 228 10.13 8.16 16.38
CA THR A 228 10.12 6.81 15.80
C THR A 228 9.80 5.71 16.81
N SER A 229 9.43 6.05 18.05
CA SER A 229 9.23 5.05 19.12
C SER A 229 7.85 4.41 19.18
N ASP A 230 6.93 4.71 18.24
CA ASP A 230 5.56 4.17 18.26
C ASP A 230 5.51 2.67 17.93
N ALA A 231 4.94 1.88 18.85
CA ALA A 231 4.74 0.44 18.70
C ALA A 231 3.44 0.15 17.93
N PHE A 232 3.47 0.29 16.61
CA PHE A 232 2.25 0.21 15.79
C PHE A 232 1.69 -1.22 15.61
N PHE A 233 2.53 -2.24 15.70
CA PHE A 233 2.14 -3.64 15.49
C PHE A 233 1.36 -4.25 16.67
N GLU A 234 1.31 -3.62 17.84
CA GLU A 234 0.59 -4.17 19.01
C GLU A 234 -0.81 -3.55 19.21
N ARG A 235 -1.21 -2.63 18.33
CA ARG A 235 -2.51 -1.95 18.40
C ARG A 235 -3.65 -2.90 18.04
N THR A 236 -4.58 -3.09 18.98
CA THR A 236 -5.74 -3.99 18.84
C THR A 236 -6.86 -3.37 18.00
N ASP A 237 -6.92 -2.04 17.94
CA ASP A 237 -7.91 -1.26 17.17
C ASP A 237 -7.66 -1.24 15.65
N SER A 238 -6.65 -1.99 15.18
CA SER A 238 -6.31 -2.14 13.77
C SER A 238 -5.92 -0.83 13.05
N THR A 239 -5.38 0.16 13.78
CA THR A 239 -4.89 1.41 13.21
C THR A 239 -3.37 1.54 13.16
N PHE A 240 -2.91 2.48 12.33
CA PHE A 240 -1.58 3.07 12.40
C PHE A 240 -1.74 4.53 12.84
N LEU A 241 -1.08 4.92 13.94
CA LEU A 241 -1.38 6.17 14.65
C LEU A 241 -1.21 7.42 13.75
N PHE A 242 -0.16 7.41 12.93
CA PHE A 242 0.17 8.46 11.98
C PHE A 242 0.00 7.91 10.56
N SER A 243 -1.17 8.14 10.00
CA SER A 243 -1.59 7.77 8.64
C SER A 243 -2.16 9.01 7.93
N PRO A 244 -2.44 8.95 6.62
CA PRO A 244 -3.10 10.03 5.91
C PRO A 244 -4.32 10.61 6.66
N CYS A 245 -4.63 11.89 6.47
CA CYS A 245 -5.78 12.56 7.07
C CYS A 245 -6.60 13.32 6.04
N VAL A 246 -7.84 13.66 6.38
CA VAL A 246 -8.56 14.74 5.68
C VAL A 246 -7.98 16.07 6.15
N GLU A 247 -7.59 16.92 5.22
CA GLU A 247 -6.98 18.23 5.49
C GLU A 247 -8.03 19.34 5.39
N ARG A 248 -7.70 20.49 5.98
CA ARG A 248 -8.46 21.71 5.68
C ARG A 248 -8.26 22.11 4.23
N ASP A 249 -9.30 22.72 3.64
CA ASP A 249 -9.24 23.23 2.28
C ASP A 249 -8.32 24.45 2.19
N THR A 250 -7.06 24.16 1.89
CA THR A 250 -5.95 25.11 1.82
C THR A 250 -5.15 24.82 0.56
N GLU A 251 -4.40 25.82 0.07
CA GLU A 251 -3.58 25.63 -1.12
C GLU A 251 -2.57 24.50 -0.93
N GLY A 252 -2.55 23.56 -1.87
CA GLY A 252 -1.65 22.40 -1.83
C GLY A 252 -2.11 21.24 -0.93
N ALA A 253 -3.33 21.28 -0.39
CA ALA A 253 -3.93 20.13 0.28
C ALA A 253 -3.99 18.91 -0.65
N PHE A 254 -3.67 17.74 -0.11
CA PHE A 254 -3.74 16.46 -0.81
C PHE A 254 -5.18 15.94 -0.85
N LEU A 255 -5.88 15.95 0.29
CA LEU A 255 -7.23 15.39 0.40
C LEU A 255 -8.08 16.26 1.34
N THR A 256 -9.11 16.92 0.81
CA THR A 256 -9.97 17.86 1.56
C THR A 256 -11.37 17.31 1.86
N GLU A 257 -11.65 16.09 1.40
CA GLU A 257 -12.94 15.42 1.56
C GLU A 257 -12.71 13.94 1.93
N ALA A 258 -13.57 13.39 2.79
CA ALA A 258 -13.51 11.99 3.18
C ALA A 258 -13.67 11.04 1.96
N PRO A 259 -12.88 9.95 1.85
CA PRO A 259 -12.92 9.05 0.70
C PRO A 259 -14.30 8.50 0.38
N LEU A 260 -15.07 8.09 1.40
CA LEU A 260 -16.40 7.54 1.19
C LEU A 260 -17.34 8.54 0.51
N SER A 261 -17.23 9.82 0.87
CA SER A 261 -18.02 10.90 0.27
C SER A 261 -17.63 11.12 -1.20
N ILE A 262 -16.32 11.14 -1.51
CA ILE A 262 -15.81 11.26 -2.89
C ILE A 262 -16.30 10.08 -3.75
N LEU A 263 -16.20 8.86 -3.21
CA LEU A 263 -16.62 7.63 -3.86
C LEU A 263 -18.13 7.64 -4.16
N LYS A 264 -18.97 7.93 -3.16
CA LYS A 264 -20.43 8.01 -3.32
C LYS A 264 -20.87 9.07 -4.32
N LYS A 265 -20.16 10.21 -4.39
CA LYS A 265 -20.42 11.27 -5.38
C LYS A 265 -19.92 10.89 -6.78
N GLY A 266 -19.10 9.86 -6.91
CA GLY A 266 -18.43 9.52 -8.17
C GLY A 266 -17.36 10.54 -8.60
N ASN A 267 -16.87 11.41 -7.71
CA ASN A 267 -16.00 12.55 -8.04
C ASN A 267 -14.50 12.17 -8.16
N PHE A 268 -14.22 11.15 -8.97
CA PHE A 268 -12.88 10.62 -9.23
C PHE A 268 -12.76 10.20 -10.70
N LYS A 269 -11.54 10.10 -11.23
CA LYS A 269 -11.31 9.63 -12.60
C LYS A 269 -11.58 8.13 -12.71
N LYS A 270 -12.32 7.72 -13.74
CA LYS A 270 -12.58 6.31 -14.02
C LYS A 270 -11.38 5.75 -14.77
N LEU A 271 -10.56 4.98 -14.06
CA LEU A 271 -9.34 4.36 -14.58
C LEU A 271 -9.49 2.84 -14.49
N PRO A 272 -8.75 2.06 -15.30
CA PRO A 272 -8.59 0.63 -15.05
C PRO A 272 -7.98 0.38 -13.66
N LEU A 273 -8.63 -0.49 -12.89
CA LEU A 273 -8.17 -0.97 -11.58
C LEU A 273 -8.01 -2.48 -11.62
N LEU A 274 -6.83 -2.99 -11.28
CA LEU A 274 -6.62 -4.39 -10.91
C LEU A 274 -6.56 -4.45 -9.38
N TYR A 275 -7.60 -4.95 -8.75
CA TYR A 275 -7.89 -4.73 -7.33
C TYR A 275 -7.99 -6.08 -6.62
N GLY A 276 -7.17 -6.35 -5.62
CA GLY A 276 -7.18 -7.67 -4.98
C GLY A 276 -6.39 -7.80 -3.70
N PHE A 277 -6.58 -8.95 -3.06
CA PHE A 277 -6.02 -9.28 -1.76
C PHE A 277 -5.83 -10.80 -1.63
N ALA A 278 -5.07 -11.23 -0.63
CA ALA A 278 -4.89 -12.63 -0.28
C ALA A 278 -6.09 -13.18 0.50
N ASN A 279 -6.36 -14.48 0.45
CA ASN A 279 -7.53 -15.05 1.13
C ASN A 279 -7.41 -15.07 2.66
N MET A 280 -6.20 -15.02 3.21
CA MET A 280 -5.91 -15.04 4.65
C MET A 280 -5.03 -13.87 5.09
N GLU A 281 -5.41 -12.66 4.67
CA GLU A 281 -4.78 -11.38 5.06
C GLU A 281 -4.47 -11.25 6.56
N GLY A 282 -5.39 -11.69 7.42
CA GLY A 282 -5.27 -11.61 8.88
C GLY A 282 -4.17 -12.49 9.48
N LEU A 283 -3.51 -13.34 8.69
CA LEU A 283 -2.25 -13.98 9.10
C LEU A 283 -1.19 -12.95 9.46
N PHE A 284 -1.31 -11.71 8.97
CA PHE A 284 -0.56 -10.55 9.42
C PHE A 284 -0.56 -10.34 10.95
N ARG A 285 -1.59 -10.81 11.68
CA ARG A 285 -1.71 -10.68 13.14
C ARG A 285 -1.51 -11.99 13.90
N ILE A 286 -1.18 -13.09 13.23
CA ILE A 286 -1.22 -14.43 13.84
C ILE A 286 -0.26 -14.58 15.03
N ASP A 287 0.88 -13.88 15.00
CA ASP A 287 1.88 -13.91 16.08
C ASP A 287 1.34 -13.34 17.41
N PHE A 288 0.27 -12.54 17.38
CA PHE A 288 -0.37 -12.00 18.57
C PHE A 288 -1.48 -12.88 19.14
N PHE A 289 -1.91 -13.92 18.40
CA PHE A 289 -3.09 -14.71 18.73
C PHE A 289 -3.09 -15.25 20.15
N ASP A 290 -1.96 -15.82 20.60
CA ASP A 290 -1.83 -16.36 21.96
C ASP A 290 -1.99 -15.32 23.05
N SER A 291 -1.46 -14.12 22.83
CA SER A 291 -1.54 -13.02 23.78
C SER A 291 -2.91 -12.32 23.75
N TRP A 292 -3.60 -12.33 22.60
CA TRP A 292 -4.82 -11.57 22.38
C TRP A 292 -6.09 -12.37 22.57
N LYS A 293 -6.08 -13.70 22.44
CA LYS A 293 -7.28 -14.53 22.64
C LYS A 293 -7.92 -14.31 24.01
N ASN A 294 -7.12 -14.18 25.08
CA ASN A 294 -7.61 -13.86 26.42
C ASN A 294 -8.16 -12.43 26.51
N LYS A 295 -7.45 -11.44 25.94
CA LYS A 295 -7.93 -10.05 25.88
C LYS A 295 -9.26 -9.91 25.13
N MET A 296 -9.43 -10.66 24.03
CA MET A 296 -10.68 -10.74 23.27
C MET A 296 -11.82 -11.38 24.09
N ASN A 297 -11.50 -12.25 25.05
CA ASN A 297 -12.47 -12.78 25.99
C ASN A 297 -12.86 -11.79 27.09
N GLU A 298 -11.89 -11.02 27.57
CA GLU A 298 -12.09 -10.00 28.60
C GLU A 298 -12.88 -8.78 28.08
N LYS A 299 -12.46 -8.22 26.93
CA LYS A 299 -13.05 -6.99 26.38
C LYS A 299 -12.85 -6.90 24.88
N PHE A 300 -13.74 -7.55 24.12
CA PHE A 300 -13.68 -7.56 22.66
C PHE A 300 -13.86 -6.16 22.04
N SER A 301 -14.52 -5.24 22.74
CA SER A 301 -14.74 -3.88 22.23
C SER A 301 -13.44 -3.12 21.98
N ASP A 302 -12.34 -3.48 22.64
CA ASP A 302 -11.01 -2.90 22.44
C ASP A 302 -10.35 -3.34 21.12
N PHE A 303 -10.97 -4.27 20.39
CA PHE A 303 -10.55 -4.71 19.05
C PHE A 303 -11.37 -4.06 17.93
N LEU A 304 -12.38 -3.25 18.26
CA LEU A 304 -13.14 -2.49 17.27
C LEU A 304 -12.29 -1.36 16.69
N THR A 305 -12.53 -1.03 15.43
CA THR A 305 -11.87 0.07 14.73
C THR A 305 -12.46 1.42 15.16
N PRO A 306 -11.65 2.50 15.23
CA PRO A 306 -12.07 3.81 15.75
C PRO A 306 -12.89 4.65 14.75
N ASP A 307 -13.07 4.16 13.54
CA ASP A 307 -13.99 4.69 12.52
C ASP A 307 -15.44 4.21 12.73
N LEU A 308 -15.70 3.39 13.76
CA LEU A 308 -17.05 3.09 14.26
C LEU A 308 -17.40 4.01 15.43
N LYS A 309 -18.46 4.81 15.28
CA LYS A 309 -18.99 5.70 16.33
C LYS A 309 -20.29 5.16 16.91
N PHE A 310 -20.32 5.06 18.23
CA PHE A 310 -21.48 4.61 19.01
C PHE A 310 -22.05 5.77 19.84
N GLN A 311 -23.35 5.74 20.11
CA GLN A 311 -24.01 6.75 20.93
C GLN A 311 -23.75 6.55 22.43
N SER A 312 -23.36 5.33 22.83
CA SER A 312 -23.05 4.99 24.21
C SER A 312 -22.13 3.77 24.28
N GLU A 313 -21.48 3.59 25.43
CA GLU A 313 -20.69 2.39 25.69
C GLU A 313 -21.55 1.12 25.65
N SER A 314 -22.81 1.20 26.08
CA SER A 314 -23.74 0.08 25.97
C SER A 314 -24.01 -0.32 24.53
N GLU A 315 -24.12 0.63 23.61
CA GLU A 315 -24.30 0.32 22.17
C GLU A 315 -23.01 -0.28 21.60
N ARG A 316 -21.85 0.29 21.96
CA ARG A 316 -20.53 -0.24 21.59
C ARG A 316 -20.38 -1.70 22.00
N GLU A 317 -20.72 -2.04 23.25
CA GLU A 317 -20.64 -3.42 23.75
C GLU A 317 -21.65 -4.36 23.09
N GLN A 318 -22.87 -3.90 22.78
CA GLN A 318 -23.85 -4.72 22.04
C GLN A 318 -23.36 -5.06 20.64
N VAL A 319 -22.81 -4.08 19.92
CA VAL A 319 -22.26 -4.27 18.57
C VAL A 319 -20.99 -5.12 18.62
N SER A 320 -20.10 -4.86 19.56
CA SER A 320 -18.92 -5.67 19.86
C SER A 320 -19.28 -7.15 20.04
N ASN A 321 -20.28 -7.44 20.88
CA ASN A 321 -20.75 -8.81 21.10
C ASN A 321 -21.37 -9.44 19.85
N LYS A 322 -22.10 -8.67 19.03
CA LYS A 322 -22.61 -9.14 17.73
C LYS A 322 -21.49 -9.56 16.80
N ILE A 323 -20.42 -8.75 16.70
CA ILE A 323 -19.24 -9.03 15.87
C ILE A 323 -18.48 -10.24 16.42
N LYS A 324 -18.23 -10.28 17.73
CA LYS A 324 -17.59 -11.43 18.37
C LYS A 324 -18.34 -12.72 18.09
N LYS A 325 -19.67 -12.71 18.26
CA LYS A 325 -20.51 -13.88 18.01
C LYS A 325 -20.49 -14.31 16.54
N PHE A 326 -20.43 -13.38 15.59
CA PHE A 326 -20.35 -13.69 14.17
C PHE A 326 -19.08 -14.49 13.82
N TYR A 327 -17.92 -14.11 14.35
CA TYR A 327 -16.65 -14.80 14.06
C TYR A 327 -16.38 -16.00 14.96
N PHE A 328 -16.63 -15.87 16.26
CA PHE A 328 -16.16 -16.80 17.29
C PHE A 328 -17.28 -17.66 17.89
N GLY A 329 -18.55 -17.37 17.55
CA GLY A 329 -19.71 -18.05 18.12
C GLY A 329 -19.91 -17.72 19.60
N GLU A 330 -20.54 -18.65 20.34
CA GLU A 330 -20.86 -18.50 21.77
C GLU A 330 -19.71 -18.94 22.69
N LYS A 331 -18.70 -19.62 22.16
CA LYS A 331 -17.58 -20.12 22.95
C LYS A 331 -16.54 -19.01 23.19
N PRO A 332 -15.79 -19.08 24.29
CA PRO A 332 -14.61 -18.24 24.46
C PRO A 332 -13.64 -18.43 23.29
N VAL A 333 -12.93 -17.36 22.91
CA VAL A 333 -11.85 -17.41 21.91
C VAL A 333 -10.74 -18.31 22.47
N GLY A 334 -10.54 -19.46 21.84
CA GLY A 334 -9.57 -20.49 22.22
C GLY A 334 -8.68 -20.89 21.04
N ASN A 335 -7.81 -21.89 21.21
CA ASN A 335 -6.89 -22.33 20.14
C ASN A 335 -7.63 -22.74 18.85
N GLU A 336 -8.82 -23.33 18.98
CA GLU A 336 -9.72 -23.70 17.90
C GLU A 336 -10.23 -22.50 17.08
N SER A 337 -10.08 -21.28 17.62
CA SER A 337 -10.52 -20.04 17.00
C SER A 337 -9.47 -19.39 16.08
N ALA A 338 -8.32 -20.04 15.83
CA ALA A 338 -7.23 -19.45 15.05
C ALA A 338 -7.67 -18.95 13.66
N ILE A 339 -8.48 -19.74 12.95
CA ILE A 339 -9.02 -19.32 11.63
C ILE A 339 -10.04 -18.18 11.77
N ALA A 340 -10.89 -18.20 12.80
CA ALA A 340 -11.83 -17.12 13.06
C ALA A 340 -11.11 -15.79 13.37
N PHE A 341 -10.00 -15.87 14.11
CA PHE A 341 -9.12 -14.74 14.39
C PHE A 341 -8.50 -14.19 13.11
N VAL A 342 -7.97 -15.07 12.25
CA VAL A 342 -7.45 -14.66 10.93
C VAL A 342 -8.55 -14.01 10.10
N ASN A 343 -9.74 -14.60 10.02
CA ASN A 343 -10.85 -14.04 9.24
C ASN A 343 -11.29 -12.66 9.77
N TYR A 344 -11.37 -12.49 11.09
CA TYR A 344 -11.67 -11.20 11.71
C TYR A 344 -10.68 -10.12 11.26
N PHE A 345 -9.37 -10.39 11.41
CA PHE A 345 -8.34 -9.42 11.02
C PHE A 345 -8.18 -9.25 9.51
N SER A 346 -8.49 -10.27 8.71
CA SER A 346 -8.59 -10.12 7.26
C SER A 346 -9.64 -9.07 6.92
N ASP A 347 -10.81 -9.14 7.56
CA ASP A 347 -11.95 -8.34 7.18
C ASP A 347 -11.88 -6.91 7.68
N VAL A 348 -11.50 -6.69 8.94
CA VAL A 348 -11.43 -5.31 9.49
C VAL A 348 -10.30 -4.47 8.90
N LEU A 349 -9.17 -5.09 8.52
CA LEU A 349 -8.04 -4.36 7.96
C LEU A 349 -8.12 -4.24 6.44
N PHE A 350 -8.50 -5.31 5.74
CA PHE A 350 -8.21 -5.42 4.31
C PHE A 350 -9.43 -5.74 3.45
N THR A 351 -10.07 -6.90 3.65
CA THR A 351 -11.05 -7.41 2.67
C THR A 351 -12.30 -6.53 2.61
N HIS A 352 -12.93 -6.20 3.75
CA HIS A 352 -14.13 -5.36 3.77
C HIS A 352 -13.87 -3.95 3.23
N PRO A 353 -12.89 -3.16 3.72
CA PRO A 353 -12.69 -1.81 3.22
C PRO A 353 -12.35 -1.78 1.72
N MET A 354 -11.61 -2.78 1.21
CA MET A 354 -11.36 -2.93 -0.22
C MET A 354 -12.65 -3.23 -0.99
N LEU A 355 -13.41 -4.24 -0.58
CA LEU A 355 -14.67 -4.61 -1.26
C LEU A 355 -15.74 -3.53 -1.16
N TRP A 356 -15.70 -2.71 -0.12
CA TRP A 356 -16.56 -1.55 0.05
C TRP A 356 -16.18 -0.43 -0.91
N ALA A 357 -14.88 -0.14 -1.06
CA ALA A 357 -14.39 0.82 -2.05
C ALA A 357 -14.69 0.35 -3.49
N ALA A 358 -14.45 -0.94 -3.80
CA ALA A 358 -14.73 -1.53 -5.11
C ALA A 358 -16.19 -1.36 -5.54
N LYS A 359 -17.14 -1.58 -4.62
CA LYS A 359 -18.57 -1.33 -4.85
C LYS A 359 -18.81 0.11 -5.30
N TYR A 360 -18.31 1.10 -4.56
CA TYR A 360 -18.54 2.51 -4.90
C TYR A 360 -17.72 3.00 -6.10
N TYR A 361 -16.59 2.35 -6.42
CA TYR A 361 -15.92 2.60 -7.69
C TYR A 361 -16.86 2.29 -8.86
N VAL A 362 -17.51 1.12 -8.82
CA VAL A 362 -18.45 0.69 -9.86
C VAL A 362 -19.72 1.53 -9.85
N GLU A 363 -20.37 1.73 -8.69
CA GLU A 363 -21.58 2.57 -8.58
C GLU A 363 -21.32 4.03 -8.99
N GLY A 364 -20.11 4.53 -8.73
CA GLY A 364 -19.64 5.83 -9.19
C GLY A 364 -19.34 5.88 -10.69
N GLY A 365 -19.57 4.80 -11.46
CA GLY A 365 -19.45 4.75 -12.91
C GLY A 365 -18.11 4.23 -13.45
N ASN A 366 -17.28 3.59 -12.63
CA ASN A 366 -16.06 2.93 -13.14
C ASN A 366 -16.37 1.50 -13.61
N SER A 367 -16.40 1.29 -14.93
CA SER A 367 -16.68 -0.01 -15.53
C SER A 367 -15.42 -0.87 -15.77
N GLN A 368 -14.27 -0.51 -15.21
CA GLN A 368 -12.97 -1.15 -15.45
C GLN A 368 -12.31 -1.62 -14.15
N VAL A 369 -13.10 -2.19 -13.24
CA VAL A 369 -12.62 -2.76 -11.97
C VAL A 369 -12.48 -4.28 -12.11
N TYR A 370 -11.26 -4.79 -12.09
CA TYR A 370 -10.96 -6.23 -12.17
C TYR A 370 -10.62 -6.75 -10.78
N LEU A 371 -11.58 -7.42 -10.15
CA LEU A 371 -11.47 -7.91 -8.77
C LEU A 371 -10.85 -9.31 -8.72
N TYR A 372 -9.99 -9.57 -7.73
CA TYR A 372 -9.49 -10.92 -7.47
C TYR A 372 -9.23 -11.24 -6.00
N GLU A 373 -9.20 -12.53 -5.70
CA GLU A 373 -8.70 -13.11 -4.45
C GLU A 373 -7.54 -14.06 -4.78
N TYR A 374 -6.40 -13.87 -4.15
CA TYR A 374 -5.26 -14.78 -4.25
C TYR A 374 -5.30 -15.81 -3.13
N SER A 375 -5.35 -17.09 -3.49
CA SER A 375 -5.47 -18.19 -2.54
C SER A 375 -4.46 -19.32 -2.81
N PHE A 376 -3.47 -19.09 -3.68
CA PHE A 376 -2.40 -20.07 -3.90
C PHE A 376 -1.51 -20.18 -2.65
N VAL A 377 -1.23 -21.40 -2.25
CA VAL A 377 -0.30 -21.74 -1.17
C VAL A 377 0.62 -22.87 -1.64
N ASP A 378 1.90 -22.74 -1.34
CA ASP A 378 2.87 -23.81 -1.56
C ASP A 378 2.79 -24.86 -0.43
N GLU A 379 3.19 -26.10 -0.70
CA GLU A 379 3.25 -27.19 0.27
C GLU A 379 4.19 -26.86 1.45
N ASP A 380 5.23 -26.08 1.18
CA ASP A 380 6.19 -25.61 2.19
C ASP A 380 5.73 -24.36 2.96
N SER A 381 4.56 -23.81 2.64
CA SER A 381 4.01 -22.67 3.38
C SER A 381 3.72 -23.04 4.83
N THR A 382 3.98 -22.12 5.75
CA THR A 382 3.76 -22.33 7.19
C THR A 382 2.29 -22.61 7.48
N LEU A 383 2.05 -23.60 8.34
CA LEU A 383 0.71 -23.90 8.86
C LEU A 383 0.24 -22.78 9.79
N VAL A 384 -1.05 -22.49 9.75
CA VAL A 384 -1.66 -21.61 10.75
C VAL A 384 -1.60 -22.33 12.10
N PRO A 385 -1.06 -21.69 13.16
CA PRO A 385 -0.96 -22.29 14.49
C PRO A 385 -2.28 -22.93 14.94
N TYR A 386 -2.18 -24.09 15.60
CA TYR A 386 -3.32 -24.88 16.09
C TYR A 386 -4.21 -25.52 15.02
N THR A 387 -3.78 -25.51 13.75
CA THR A 387 -4.54 -26.08 12.63
C THR A 387 -3.65 -26.84 11.66
N ASP A 388 -4.28 -27.60 10.76
CA ASP A 388 -3.63 -28.22 9.60
C ASP A 388 -3.85 -27.40 8.31
N ILE A 389 -4.24 -26.13 8.43
CA ILE A 389 -4.60 -25.25 7.31
C ILE A 389 -3.41 -24.37 6.92
N ARG A 390 -3.24 -24.15 5.62
CA ARG A 390 -2.36 -23.13 5.03
C ARG A 390 -3.19 -22.03 4.41
N GLY A 391 -2.65 -20.81 4.43
CA GLY A 391 -3.31 -19.63 3.87
C GLY A 391 -2.33 -18.75 3.11
N ALA A 392 -2.83 -18.07 2.07
CA ALA A 392 -2.06 -17.00 1.47
C ALA A 392 -2.09 -15.80 2.44
N THR A 393 -0.93 -15.47 3.00
CA THR A 393 -0.76 -14.39 3.97
C THR A 393 -0.83 -13.01 3.30
N HIS A 394 -0.82 -11.96 4.11
CA HIS A 394 -0.85 -10.56 3.66
C HIS A 394 0.17 -10.26 2.56
N CYS A 395 -0.29 -9.68 1.46
CA CYS A 395 0.49 -9.38 0.26
C CYS A 395 1.12 -10.58 -0.46
N ALA A 396 0.72 -11.84 -0.20
CA ALA A 396 1.29 -13.01 -0.87
C ALA A 396 1.28 -12.92 -2.41
N GLN A 397 0.23 -12.32 -2.96
CA GLN A 397 0.09 -12.05 -4.40
C GLN A 397 1.09 -11.02 -4.93
N THR A 398 1.46 -10.02 -4.11
CA THR A 398 2.56 -9.10 -4.43
C THR A 398 3.89 -9.86 -4.45
N ILE A 399 4.13 -10.72 -3.46
CA ILE A 399 5.33 -11.57 -3.36
C ILE A 399 5.43 -12.51 -4.56
N ALA A 400 4.30 -12.95 -5.11
CA ALA A 400 4.28 -13.74 -6.33
C ALA A 400 4.78 -12.95 -7.56
N VAL A 401 4.61 -11.63 -7.61
CA VAL A 401 5.10 -10.79 -8.71
C VAL A 401 6.56 -10.37 -8.54
N VAL A 402 6.96 -9.95 -7.34
CA VAL A 402 8.29 -9.37 -7.08
C VAL A 402 9.40 -10.43 -7.00
N ASP A 403 10.64 -9.95 -7.09
CA ASP A 403 11.83 -10.81 -7.16
C ASP A 403 12.54 -10.81 -5.81
N ILE A 404 12.15 -11.75 -4.95
CA ILE A 404 12.69 -11.91 -3.60
C ILE A 404 13.27 -13.31 -3.46
N GLY A 405 14.52 -13.37 -3.02
CA GLY A 405 15.22 -14.63 -2.80
C GLY A 405 15.62 -15.31 -4.11
N ASP A 406 16.07 -16.56 -3.97
CA ASP A 406 16.46 -17.42 -5.09
C ASP A 406 15.26 -18.26 -5.54
N GLU A 407 14.63 -17.85 -6.64
CA GLU A 407 13.41 -18.50 -7.17
C GLU A 407 13.64 -19.94 -7.63
N SER A 408 14.89 -20.34 -7.91
CA SER A 408 15.21 -21.72 -8.32
C SER A 408 14.97 -22.74 -7.20
N LYS A 409 14.86 -22.27 -5.95
CA LYS A 409 14.57 -23.09 -4.77
C LYS A 409 13.09 -23.25 -4.48
N LEU A 410 12.22 -22.52 -5.19
CA LEU A 410 10.77 -22.60 -5.02
C LEU A 410 10.23 -23.85 -5.72
N SER A 411 9.09 -24.37 -5.24
CA SER A 411 8.40 -25.46 -5.93
C SER A 411 8.06 -25.08 -7.37
N GLN A 412 7.95 -26.07 -8.26
CA GLN A 412 7.55 -25.83 -9.64
C GLN A 412 6.19 -25.12 -9.73
N LYS A 413 5.24 -25.51 -8.88
CA LYS A 413 3.91 -24.90 -8.81
C LYS A 413 3.99 -23.41 -8.46
N TYR A 414 4.81 -23.04 -7.50
CA TYR A 414 4.94 -21.63 -7.13
C TYR A 414 5.67 -20.83 -8.21
N GLN A 415 6.70 -21.39 -8.84
CA GLN A 415 7.33 -20.75 -10.00
C GLN A 415 6.32 -20.47 -11.12
N ASP A 416 5.41 -21.42 -11.40
CA ASP A 416 4.36 -21.24 -12.42
C ASP A 416 3.29 -20.23 -12.00
N MET A 417 2.93 -20.18 -10.72
CA MET A 417 2.07 -19.12 -10.18
C MET A 417 2.73 -17.74 -10.29
N LYS A 418 4.03 -17.61 -9.99
CA LYS A 418 4.79 -16.35 -10.16
C LYS A 418 4.80 -15.90 -11.62
N LYS A 419 5.01 -16.81 -12.57
CA LYS A 419 4.90 -16.50 -14.01
C LYS A 419 3.51 -15.99 -14.38
N THR A 420 2.47 -16.66 -13.90
CA THR A 420 1.07 -16.29 -14.15
C THR A 420 0.73 -14.91 -13.59
N MET A 421 1.14 -14.61 -12.34
CA MET A 421 0.94 -13.29 -11.74
C MET A 421 1.68 -12.17 -12.51
N ARG A 422 2.93 -12.43 -12.93
CA ARG A 422 3.71 -11.49 -13.74
C ARG A 422 3.08 -11.26 -15.11
N GLU A 423 2.52 -12.30 -15.74
CA GLU A 423 1.78 -12.18 -16.99
C GLU A 423 0.53 -11.31 -16.83
N ILE A 424 -0.27 -11.55 -15.78
CA ILE A 424 -1.46 -10.73 -15.45
C ILE A 424 -1.07 -9.26 -15.27
N TRP A 425 -0.05 -8.98 -14.45
CA TRP A 425 0.43 -7.62 -14.22
C TRP A 425 0.97 -6.98 -15.49
N TYR A 426 1.80 -7.69 -16.25
CA TYR A 426 2.32 -7.21 -17.52
C TYR A 426 1.18 -6.82 -18.47
N ASN A 427 0.21 -7.72 -18.66
CA ASN A 427 -0.93 -7.47 -19.53
C ASN A 427 -1.73 -6.25 -19.09
N PHE A 428 -1.98 -6.12 -17.78
CA PHE A 428 -2.68 -4.97 -17.22
C PHE A 428 -1.91 -3.66 -17.43
N ILE A 429 -0.59 -3.65 -17.19
CA ILE A 429 0.28 -2.49 -17.42
C ILE A 429 0.19 -2.04 -18.89
N LYS A 430 0.26 -2.99 -19.83
CA LYS A 430 0.27 -2.67 -21.27
C LYS A 430 -1.11 -2.28 -21.81
N THR A 431 -2.18 -2.88 -21.31
CA THR A 431 -3.50 -2.83 -21.97
C THR A 431 -4.64 -2.30 -21.11
N GLY A 432 -4.46 -2.21 -19.80
CA GLY A 432 -5.55 -1.96 -18.84
C GLY A 432 -6.47 -3.16 -18.62
N LYS A 433 -6.14 -4.35 -19.14
CA LYS A 433 -6.87 -5.60 -18.93
C LYS A 433 -5.92 -6.68 -18.40
N PRO A 434 -6.25 -7.40 -17.32
CA PRO A 434 -5.39 -8.47 -16.80
C PRO A 434 -5.31 -9.67 -17.75
N VAL A 435 -6.40 -9.92 -18.48
CA VAL A 435 -6.51 -10.98 -19.48
C VAL A 435 -7.04 -10.38 -20.79
N PRO A 436 -6.16 -9.97 -21.72
CA PRO A 436 -6.55 -9.44 -23.01
C PRO A 436 -7.09 -10.56 -23.93
N GLU A 437 -7.78 -10.16 -25.00
CA GLU A 437 -8.30 -11.09 -26.01
C GLU A 437 -7.15 -11.90 -26.63
N GLY A 438 -7.36 -13.22 -26.80
CA GLY A 438 -6.34 -14.14 -27.30
C GLY A 438 -5.34 -14.65 -26.24
N SER A 439 -5.47 -14.23 -24.96
CA SER A 439 -4.74 -14.85 -23.86
C SER A 439 -5.10 -16.32 -23.67
N SER A 440 -4.16 -17.12 -23.18
CA SER A 440 -4.39 -18.50 -22.75
C SER A 440 -5.10 -18.59 -21.40
N LEU A 441 -5.14 -17.49 -20.64
CA LEU A 441 -5.81 -17.43 -19.33
C LEU A 441 -7.33 -17.30 -19.49
N PRO A 442 -8.13 -17.76 -18.51
CA PRO A 442 -9.57 -17.60 -18.54
C PRO A 442 -9.99 -16.13 -18.64
N ALA A 443 -11.00 -15.84 -19.45
CA ALA A 443 -11.51 -14.49 -19.63
C ALA A 443 -11.88 -13.86 -18.27
N TRP A 444 -11.46 -12.60 -18.07
CA TRP A 444 -11.65 -11.90 -16.82
C TRP A 444 -12.41 -10.59 -17.05
N PRO A 445 -13.75 -10.62 -17.01
CA PRO A 445 -14.57 -9.41 -17.14
C PRO A 445 -14.47 -8.54 -15.88
N ALA A 446 -14.80 -7.25 -16.02
CA ALA A 446 -14.85 -6.34 -14.89
C ALA A 446 -15.99 -6.71 -13.92
N ALA A 447 -15.79 -6.44 -12.64
CA ALA A 447 -16.76 -6.67 -11.58
C ALA A 447 -17.89 -5.64 -11.61
N GLY A 448 -19.09 -6.08 -11.24
CA GLY A 448 -20.26 -5.28 -10.95
C GLY A 448 -20.28 -4.74 -9.52
N PRO A 449 -21.32 -3.95 -9.16
CA PRO A 449 -21.46 -3.37 -7.82
C PRO A 449 -21.75 -4.43 -6.74
N ASP A 450 -22.18 -5.62 -7.14
CA ASP A 450 -22.34 -6.82 -6.31
C ASP A 450 -21.01 -7.53 -6.04
N ARG A 451 -19.86 -6.96 -6.45
CA ARG A 451 -18.52 -7.54 -6.29
C ARG A 451 -18.35 -8.86 -7.06
N SER A 452 -19.03 -8.99 -8.20
CA SER A 452 -18.98 -10.16 -9.08
C SER A 452 -18.80 -9.79 -10.55
N PRO A 453 -18.10 -10.59 -11.36
CA PRO A 453 -17.27 -11.72 -10.95
C PRO A 453 -15.92 -11.25 -10.41
N TYR A 454 -15.27 -12.12 -9.65
CA TYR A 454 -13.87 -11.96 -9.28
C TYR A 454 -13.07 -13.14 -9.83
N MET A 455 -11.77 -12.95 -10.06
CA MET A 455 -10.88 -14.06 -10.39
C MET A 455 -10.31 -14.67 -9.12
N LYS A 456 -10.45 -15.98 -8.94
CA LYS A 456 -9.75 -16.74 -7.92
C LYS A 456 -8.39 -17.16 -8.47
N LEU A 457 -7.32 -16.63 -7.88
CA LEU A 457 -5.94 -16.95 -8.25
C LEU A 457 -5.41 -18.04 -7.31
N ASN A 458 -5.60 -19.30 -7.70
CA ASN A 458 -5.02 -20.48 -7.06
C ASN A 458 -4.21 -21.27 -8.11
N GLU A 459 -3.86 -22.54 -7.86
CA GLU A 459 -3.21 -23.43 -8.83
C GLU A 459 -3.98 -23.48 -10.16
N LYS A 460 -5.31 -23.29 -10.12
CA LYS A 460 -6.14 -23.00 -11.29
C LYS A 460 -6.81 -21.64 -11.12
N LEU A 461 -6.90 -20.92 -12.24
CA LEU A 461 -7.61 -19.65 -12.34
C LEU A 461 -9.05 -19.91 -12.70
N GLU A 462 -9.98 -19.40 -11.91
CA GLU A 462 -11.41 -19.62 -12.08
C GLU A 462 -12.19 -18.36 -11.70
N LEU A 463 -13.27 -18.06 -12.43
CA LEU A 463 -14.18 -16.99 -12.04
C LEU A 463 -15.06 -17.45 -10.87
N GLY A 464 -15.10 -16.63 -9.83
CA GLY A 464 -16.05 -16.76 -8.74
C GLY A 464 -17.28 -15.85 -8.91
N GLY A 465 -18.34 -16.15 -8.15
CA GLY A 465 -19.55 -15.34 -8.04
C GLY A 465 -19.32 -14.08 -7.20
N ILE A 466 -20.16 -13.87 -6.17
CA ILE A 466 -20.02 -12.75 -5.24
C ILE A 466 -18.88 -13.05 -4.26
N LEU A 467 -17.87 -12.18 -4.21
CA LEU A 467 -16.73 -12.37 -3.31
C LEU A 467 -17.11 -12.09 -1.84
N LEU A 468 -16.99 -13.11 -0.99
CA LEU A 468 -17.21 -13.03 0.46
C LEU A 468 -18.61 -12.48 0.85
N GLU A 469 -19.66 -12.91 0.16
CA GLU A 469 -21.03 -12.39 0.30
C GLU A 469 -21.50 -12.23 1.76
N GLU A 470 -21.48 -13.29 2.56
CA GLU A 470 -21.97 -13.25 3.96
C GLU A 470 -21.18 -12.27 4.83
N ARG A 471 -19.83 -12.31 4.75
CA ARG A 471 -18.95 -11.46 5.56
C ARG A 471 -19.05 -9.99 5.15
N THR A 472 -19.15 -9.73 3.85
CA THR A 472 -19.27 -8.37 3.35
C THR A 472 -20.63 -7.76 3.64
N GLN A 473 -21.72 -8.52 3.53
CA GLN A 473 -23.04 -8.05 3.94
C GLN A 473 -23.09 -7.74 5.44
N PHE A 474 -22.48 -8.61 6.28
CA PHE A 474 -22.40 -8.39 7.72
C PHE A 474 -21.72 -7.05 8.05
N TRP A 475 -20.58 -6.77 7.42
CA TRP A 475 -19.87 -5.50 7.65
C TRP A 475 -20.56 -4.31 6.99
N ASP A 476 -21.16 -4.46 5.81
CA ASP A 476 -21.94 -3.39 5.18
C ASP A 476 -23.09 -2.91 6.09
N ASP A 477 -23.74 -3.82 6.83
CA ASP A 477 -24.78 -3.47 7.81
C ASP A 477 -24.19 -2.69 9.01
N ILE A 478 -23.02 -3.09 9.52
CA ILE A 478 -22.35 -2.42 10.65
C ILE A 478 -21.87 -1.03 10.22
N TYR A 479 -21.10 -0.94 9.13
CA TYR A 479 -20.57 0.32 8.63
C TYR A 479 -21.67 1.25 8.12
N GLY A 480 -22.75 0.71 7.53
CA GLY A 480 -23.90 1.50 7.12
C GLY A 480 -24.59 2.25 8.27
N LYS A 481 -24.50 1.74 9.50
CA LYS A 481 -25.09 2.36 10.69
C LYS A 481 -24.09 3.15 11.54
N TYR A 482 -22.87 2.65 11.71
CA TYR A 482 -21.93 3.14 12.73
C TYR A 482 -20.69 3.83 12.15
N TYR A 483 -20.46 3.79 10.83
CA TYR A 483 -19.30 4.43 10.25
C TYR A 483 -19.30 5.93 10.50
N ARG A 484 -18.14 6.46 10.90
CA ARG A 484 -17.85 7.87 11.06
C ARG A 484 -16.83 8.27 10.00
N ASP A 485 -17.23 9.20 9.14
CA ASP A 485 -16.29 9.83 8.21
C ASP A 485 -15.12 10.49 8.97
N PRO A 486 -13.87 10.35 8.49
CA PRO A 486 -12.77 11.16 8.98
C PRO A 486 -13.04 12.64 8.71
N ALA A 487 -12.67 13.50 9.66
CA ALA A 487 -12.88 14.94 9.56
C ALA A 487 -11.55 15.69 9.55
N ALA A 488 -11.52 16.83 8.87
CA ALA A 488 -10.39 17.73 8.94
C ALA A 488 -10.21 18.26 10.37
N PRO A 489 -8.97 18.48 10.83
CA PRO A 489 -8.72 19.14 12.12
C PRO A 489 -9.50 20.47 12.23
N PRO A 490 -10.12 20.77 13.39
CA PRO A 490 -10.89 22.00 13.60
C PRO A 490 -9.97 23.21 13.48
N ALA A 491 -10.48 24.37 13.03
CA ALA A 491 -9.68 25.59 12.86
C ALA A 491 -8.81 25.89 14.11
N SER A 492 -7.49 26.02 13.91
CA SER A 492 -6.54 26.25 14.99
C SER A 492 -6.22 27.74 15.14
N PRO A 493 -5.94 28.24 16.36
CA PRO A 493 -5.34 29.55 16.54
C PRO A 493 -3.98 29.63 15.83
N LYS A 494 -3.55 30.85 15.48
CA LYS A 494 -2.19 31.07 14.97
C LYS A 494 -1.21 30.90 16.12
N CYS A 495 -0.38 29.86 16.07
CA CYS A 495 0.70 29.66 17.03
C CYS A 495 1.75 30.77 16.83
N GLN A 496 2.05 31.51 17.89
CA GLN A 496 3.15 32.48 17.89
C GLN A 496 4.44 31.73 18.24
N GLU A 497 5.56 32.10 17.60
CA GLU A 497 6.87 31.60 18.03
C GLU A 497 7.12 32.04 19.48
N LYS A 498 7.24 31.07 20.40
CA LYS A 498 7.70 31.35 21.77
C LYS A 498 9.19 31.69 21.67
N SER A 499 9.54 32.94 21.98
CA SER A 499 10.89 33.51 21.90
C SER A 499 11.90 32.85 22.82
#